data_AF-A0A935ZNS6-F1
#
_entry.id   AF-A0A935ZNS6-F1
#
_cell.length_a   1.000
_cell.length_b   1.000
_cell.length_c   1.000
_cell.angle_alpha   90.00
_cell.angle_beta   90.00
_cell.angle_gamma   90.00
#
_symmetry.space_group_name_H-M   'P 1'
#
loop_
_entity.id
_entity.type
_entity.pdbx_description
1 polymer ?
#
loop_
_entity_poly.entity_id
_entity_poly.type
_entity_poly.pdbx_seq_one_letter_code
_entity_poly.pdbx_strand_id
1 'polypeptide(L)'
;MFFSLAVAASTLVGGCNDDSGGGSSSNQPFRDKWRVEHEGALELLDADGNVAIQQILIGNMLGSNENFVNRGDVIVKFDGAPGTIKVELRRFTFSADETAANEVFDKLQMWAYNASTGSPKKPADMDEDARCGGENDKGDPYPWQDGCAIYVYYDGLSQLARAGADIRVTLPPEYHEDVVIETADNVEEFSYPNRGNVCVEGLAATVDVKMQSGEAFITAAPQTIGGELNPYPKCPQEFVEMCVAYSDPMTGDPAAWDKNCPCLGMGYEPGTIKVASVEPYAANITADIPAALWTSFRAENAGKNELNADHCDSVVDGFDPAAIELKDDDAAKPWLRSGVINQPPAALAGGFFVSLTSAGCEPVSSIEAPKEWDPNAGDPEGELRGVTTVCSGCLQGKSCEDLLPGG
;
A
#
# COMPACT_ATOMS: atom_id res chain seq x y z
N MET A 1 1.43 -44.19 40.48
CA MET A 1 -0.04 -44.07 40.50
C MET A 1 -0.41 -42.98 39.51
N PHE A 2 -0.74 -43.38 38.28
CA PHE A 2 -1.17 -42.50 37.21
C PHE A 2 -2.69 -42.54 37.15
N PHE A 3 -3.35 -41.38 37.30
CA PHE A 3 -4.77 -41.22 37.03
C PHE A 3 -4.94 -40.83 35.56
N SER A 4 -5.42 -41.77 34.75
CA SER A 4 -6.00 -41.47 33.43
C SER A 4 -7.45 -41.03 33.65
N LEU A 5 -7.77 -39.79 33.28
CA LEU A 5 -9.14 -39.31 33.15
C LEU A 5 -9.58 -39.55 31.70
N ALA A 6 -10.53 -40.45 31.50
CA ALA A 6 -11.23 -40.63 30.24
C ALA A 6 -12.46 -39.69 30.23
N VAL A 7 -12.50 -38.75 29.29
CA VAL A 7 -13.70 -37.94 29.02
C VAL A 7 -14.44 -38.60 27.86
N ALA A 8 -15.65 -39.06 28.13
CA ALA A 8 -16.59 -39.55 27.12
C ALA A 8 -17.28 -38.36 26.45
N ALA A 9 -17.03 -38.15 25.16
CA ALA A 9 -17.81 -37.24 24.33
C ALA A 9 -19.01 -38.00 23.74
N SER A 10 -20.21 -37.64 24.19
CA SER A 10 -21.46 -38.09 23.57
C SER A 10 -21.74 -37.23 22.33
N THR A 11 -21.52 -37.78 21.15
CA THR A 11 -22.03 -37.24 19.89
C THR A 11 -23.51 -37.60 19.75
N LEU A 12 -24.38 -36.59 19.91
CA LEU A 12 -25.78 -36.68 19.49
C LEU A 12 -25.84 -36.55 17.97
N VAL A 13 -26.04 -37.69 17.33
CA VAL A 13 -26.43 -37.83 15.92
C VAL A 13 -27.89 -37.39 15.81
N GLY A 14 -28.13 -36.28 15.12
CA GLY A 14 -29.44 -35.89 14.58
C GLY A 14 -29.34 -35.82 13.07
N GLY A 15 -29.84 -36.86 12.39
CA GLY A 15 -29.85 -36.95 10.93
C GLY A 15 -31.16 -36.42 10.32
N CYS A 16 -30.96 -35.80 9.15
CA CYS A 16 -31.82 -35.70 7.97
C CYS A 16 -33.17 -34.97 8.06
N ASN A 17 -33.25 -33.86 7.32
CA ASN A 17 -34.42 -33.57 6.49
C ASN A 17 -33.92 -33.07 5.12
N ASP A 18 -34.10 -33.91 4.09
CA ASP A 18 -33.99 -33.56 2.68
C ASP A 18 -35.19 -32.67 2.32
N ASP A 19 -34.96 -31.36 2.15
CA ASP A 19 -35.88 -30.51 1.37
C ASP A 19 -35.26 -30.26 0.00
N SER A 20 -35.61 -31.16 -0.92
CA SER A 20 -35.38 -31.04 -2.35
C SER A 20 -36.46 -30.14 -2.95
N GLY A 21 -36.14 -28.85 -3.13
CA GLY A 21 -37.00 -27.91 -3.86
C GLY A 21 -36.84 -26.45 -3.45
N GLY A 22 -35.79 -25.80 -3.92
CA GLY A 22 -35.60 -24.35 -3.80
C GLY A 22 -34.29 -23.96 -4.46
N GLY A 23 -34.28 -22.95 -5.32
CA GLY A 23 -33.13 -22.59 -6.14
C GLY A 23 -31.84 -22.51 -5.33
N SER A 24 -30.78 -23.17 -5.83
CA SER A 24 -29.42 -22.97 -5.38
C SER A 24 -29.06 -21.49 -5.59
N SER A 25 -29.37 -20.62 -4.62
CA SER A 25 -28.65 -19.37 -4.47
C SER A 25 -27.28 -19.73 -3.88
N SER A 26 -26.44 -20.37 -4.69
CA SER A 26 -25.02 -20.53 -4.36
C SER A 26 -24.48 -19.12 -4.29
N ASN A 27 -24.02 -18.71 -3.11
CA ASN A 27 -23.36 -17.42 -2.96
C ASN A 27 -22.24 -17.31 -4.01
N GLN A 28 -22.05 -16.09 -4.52
CA GLN A 28 -21.08 -15.79 -5.57
C GLN A 28 -20.44 -14.42 -5.30
N PRO A 29 -19.26 -14.13 -5.90
CA PRO A 29 -18.60 -12.86 -5.69
C PRO A 29 -19.29 -11.74 -6.47
N PHE A 30 -19.40 -10.59 -5.84
CA PHE A 30 -19.86 -9.33 -6.42
C PHE A 30 -18.82 -8.26 -6.16
N ARG A 31 -18.55 -7.44 -7.18
CA ARG A 31 -17.71 -6.25 -7.10
C ARG A 31 -18.41 -5.15 -7.88
N ASP A 32 -18.57 -3.98 -7.28
CA ASP A 32 -19.21 -2.86 -7.96
C ASP A 32 -18.20 -2.11 -8.86
N LYS A 33 -18.60 -0.94 -9.36
CA LYS A 33 -17.74 -0.07 -10.15
C LYS A 33 -17.11 0.98 -9.25
N TRP A 34 -15.92 1.44 -9.63
CA TRP A 34 -15.31 2.63 -9.03
C TRP A 34 -16.31 3.79 -8.96
N ARG A 35 -16.48 4.36 -7.77
CA ARG A 35 -17.29 5.55 -7.52
C ARG A 35 -16.45 6.61 -6.83
N VAL A 36 -16.63 7.86 -7.21
CA VAL A 36 -16.05 9.00 -6.48
C VAL A 36 -16.83 9.18 -5.18
N GLU A 37 -16.14 9.02 -4.06
CA GLU A 37 -16.69 9.24 -2.72
C GLU A 37 -16.36 10.64 -2.21
N HIS A 38 -15.20 11.14 -2.63
CA HIS A 38 -14.74 12.46 -2.27
C HIS A 38 -13.88 13.05 -3.39
N GLU A 39 -14.08 14.34 -3.65
CA GLU A 39 -13.18 15.17 -4.44
C GLU A 39 -13.20 16.55 -3.79
N GLY A 40 -12.03 17.05 -3.40
CA GLY A 40 -11.96 18.27 -2.59
C GLY A 40 -10.58 18.90 -2.54
N ALA A 41 -10.53 20.09 -1.96
CA ALA A 41 -9.30 20.85 -1.83
C ALA A 41 -8.32 20.15 -0.87
N LEU A 42 -7.05 20.09 -1.29
CA LEU A 42 -5.91 19.65 -0.51
C LEU A 42 -4.94 20.83 -0.41
N GLU A 43 -5.11 21.64 0.63
CA GLU A 43 -4.25 22.81 0.87
C GLU A 43 -2.91 22.34 1.44
N LEU A 44 -1.90 22.21 0.58
CA LEU A 44 -0.57 21.70 0.97
C LEU A 44 0.22 22.67 1.84
N LEU A 45 -0.08 23.96 1.76
CA LEU A 45 0.59 25.00 2.51
C LEU A 45 -0.42 25.80 3.33
N ASP A 46 -0.04 26.19 4.55
CA ASP A 46 -0.81 27.08 5.39
C ASP A 46 -0.68 28.55 4.93
N ALA A 47 -1.37 29.47 5.61
CA ALA A 47 -1.35 30.89 5.30
C ALA A 47 0.04 31.54 5.44
N ASP A 48 0.94 30.93 6.22
CA ASP A 48 2.30 31.38 6.45
C ASP A 48 3.30 30.72 5.47
N GLY A 49 2.83 29.80 4.61
CA GLY A 49 3.63 29.07 3.63
C GLY A 49 4.34 27.83 4.18
N ASN A 50 3.99 27.35 5.37
CA ASN A 50 4.50 26.09 5.92
C ASN A 50 3.67 24.91 5.40
N VAL A 51 4.26 23.71 5.41
CA VAL A 51 3.55 22.47 5.06
C VAL A 51 2.35 22.26 5.99
N ALA A 52 1.15 22.19 5.42
CA ALA A 52 -0.10 22.00 6.15
C ALA A 52 -0.55 20.54 6.21
N ILE A 53 -0.14 19.70 5.26
CA ILE A 53 -0.48 18.27 5.20
C ILE A 53 0.82 17.48 5.08
N GLN A 54 1.32 16.92 6.20
CA GLN A 54 2.56 16.15 6.25
C GLN A 54 2.32 14.65 5.99
N GLN A 55 1.09 14.18 6.16
CA GLN A 55 0.78 12.77 6.04
C GLN A 55 -0.66 12.49 5.60
N ILE A 56 -0.82 11.48 4.74
CA ILE A 56 -2.11 10.86 4.40
C ILE A 56 -2.03 9.37 4.73
N LEU A 57 -2.96 8.88 5.55
CA LEU A 57 -3.15 7.44 5.83
C LEU A 57 -4.23 6.86 4.92
N ILE A 58 -4.01 5.68 4.37
CA ILE A 58 -4.96 4.97 3.51
C ILE A 58 -5.09 3.53 3.98
N GLY A 59 -6.30 3.18 4.38
CA GLY A 59 -6.65 1.87 4.91
C GLY A 59 -6.17 1.63 6.33
N ASN A 60 -6.53 0.45 6.85
CA ASN A 60 -6.17 -0.03 8.17
C ASN A 60 -6.31 -1.55 8.18
N MET A 61 -5.25 -2.25 8.59
CA MET A 61 -5.22 -3.72 8.60
C MET A 61 -5.80 -4.32 9.89
N LEU A 62 -5.70 -3.62 11.03
CA LEU A 62 -6.05 -4.15 12.35
C LEU A 62 -7.46 -3.76 12.81
N GLY A 63 -8.04 -2.71 12.22
CA GLY A 63 -9.38 -2.21 12.54
C GLY A 63 -9.52 -1.68 13.97
N SER A 64 -10.15 -0.53 14.14
CA SER A 64 -10.73 -0.18 15.44
C SER A 64 -12.13 -0.81 15.49
N ASN A 65 -12.43 -1.65 16.48
CA ASN A 65 -13.78 -2.22 16.68
C ASN A 65 -14.38 -2.96 15.46
N GLU A 66 -13.57 -3.66 14.65
CA GLU A 66 -13.98 -4.53 13.52
C GLU A 66 -14.74 -3.86 12.36
N ASN A 67 -14.93 -2.53 12.34
CA ASN A 67 -15.75 -1.84 11.33
C ASN A 67 -14.95 -0.96 10.37
N PHE A 68 -13.63 -0.88 10.55
CA PHE A 68 -12.74 0.02 9.78
C PHE A 68 -11.62 -0.74 9.06
N VAL A 69 -11.78 -2.04 8.82
CA VAL A 69 -10.73 -2.85 8.19
C VAL A 69 -10.79 -2.65 6.69
N ASN A 70 -9.68 -2.17 6.12
CA ASN A 70 -9.52 -2.18 4.68
C ASN A 70 -9.16 -3.59 4.23
N ARG A 71 -10.09 -4.22 3.51
CA ARG A 71 -9.88 -5.50 2.84
C ARG A 71 -10.07 -5.24 1.37
N GLY A 72 -9.02 -5.35 0.56
CA GLY A 72 -9.06 -5.04 -0.86
C GLY A 72 -7.83 -4.28 -1.35
N ASP A 73 -7.88 -3.90 -2.62
CA ASP A 73 -6.75 -3.23 -3.27
C ASP A 73 -6.62 -1.77 -2.81
N VAL A 74 -5.40 -1.25 -2.79
CA VAL A 74 -5.13 0.18 -2.61
C VAL A 74 -4.33 0.71 -3.80
N ILE A 75 -4.90 1.66 -4.51
CA ILE A 75 -4.27 2.37 -5.62
C ILE A 75 -3.98 3.81 -5.18
N VAL A 76 -2.75 4.29 -5.36
CA VAL A 76 -2.40 5.70 -5.17
C VAL A 76 -1.77 6.23 -6.44
N LYS A 77 -2.27 7.37 -6.94
CA LYS A 77 -1.77 8.03 -8.15
C LYS A 77 -1.36 9.46 -7.85
N PHE A 78 -0.28 9.92 -8.47
CA PHE A 78 0.24 11.29 -8.34
C PHE A 78 0.03 12.11 -9.63
N ASP A 79 -1.11 11.92 -10.29
CA ASP A 79 -1.48 12.59 -11.55
C ASP A 79 -2.76 13.44 -11.42
N GLY A 80 -3.16 13.77 -10.19
CA GLY A 80 -4.34 14.55 -9.87
C GLY A 80 -4.26 16.01 -10.29
N ALA A 81 -5.41 16.70 -10.21
CA ALA A 81 -5.46 18.14 -10.40
C ALA A 81 -4.71 18.86 -9.26
N PRO A 82 -3.97 19.95 -9.54
CA PRO A 82 -3.25 20.70 -8.50
C PRO A 82 -4.13 21.08 -7.32
N GLY A 83 -3.60 20.94 -6.11
CA GLY A 83 -4.30 21.24 -4.85
C GLY A 83 -5.60 20.46 -4.63
N THR A 84 -5.77 19.29 -5.26
CA THR A 84 -7.00 18.48 -5.17
C THR A 84 -6.66 17.05 -4.78
N ILE A 85 -7.44 16.47 -3.87
CA ILE A 85 -7.46 15.04 -3.59
C ILE A 85 -8.78 14.44 -4.05
N LYS A 86 -8.68 13.30 -4.73
CA LYS A 86 -9.83 12.49 -5.15
C LYS A 86 -9.73 11.11 -4.51
N VAL A 87 -10.82 10.64 -3.92
CA VAL A 87 -10.94 9.32 -3.32
C VAL A 87 -12.08 8.57 -3.97
N GLU A 88 -11.77 7.40 -4.49
CA GLU A 88 -12.71 6.48 -5.12
C GLU A 88 -12.75 5.16 -4.34
N LEU A 89 -13.93 4.56 -4.30
CA LEU A 89 -14.16 3.28 -3.66
C LEU A 89 -14.74 2.29 -4.67
N ARG A 90 -14.37 1.02 -4.54
CA ARG A 90 -15.01 -0.09 -5.23
C ARG A 90 -15.27 -1.23 -4.26
N ARG A 91 -16.53 -1.44 -3.91
CA ARG A 91 -16.96 -2.39 -2.89
C ARG A 91 -17.04 -3.80 -3.47
N PHE A 92 -16.78 -4.80 -2.63
CA PHE A 92 -17.00 -6.20 -2.98
C PHE A 92 -17.60 -6.98 -1.80
N THR A 93 -18.27 -8.08 -2.15
CA THR A 93 -18.89 -9.00 -1.19
C THR A 93 -19.09 -10.38 -1.83
N PHE A 94 -19.33 -11.40 -1.01
CA PHE A 94 -19.76 -12.72 -1.46
C PHE A 94 -21.19 -12.96 -0.98
N SER A 95 -22.16 -13.04 -1.90
CA SER A 95 -23.59 -12.95 -1.57
C SER A 95 -24.45 -13.83 -2.48
N ALA A 96 -25.70 -14.08 -2.06
CA ALA A 96 -26.63 -14.98 -2.76
C ALA A 96 -27.02 -14.47 -4.15
N ASP A 97 -27.22 -13.15 -4.27
CA ASP A 97 -27.61 -12.46 -5.48
C ASP A 97 -27.21 -10.97 -5.41
N GLU A 98 -27.47 -10.25 -6.50
CA GLU A 98 -27.16 -8.82 -6.63
C GLU A 98 -27.95 -7.95 -5.64
N THR A 99 -29.16 -8.38 -5.24
CA THR A 99 -29.96 -7.63 -4.26
C THR A 99 -29.30 -7.68 -2.88
N ALA A 100 -28.93 -8.89 -2.44
CA ALA A 100 -28.19 -9.07 -1.20
C ALA A 100 -26.82 -8.37 -1.23
N ALA A 101 -26.13 -8.40 -2.39
CA ALA A 101 -24.87 -7.69 -2.55
C ALA A 101 -25.04 -6.18 -2.39
N ASN A 102 -26.08 -5.59 -3.00
CA ASN A 102 -26.38 -4.17 -2.88
C ASN A 102 -26.71 -3.76 -1.43
N GLU A 103 -27.42 -4.59 -0.66
CA GLU A 103 -27.66 -4.34 0.76
C GLU A 103 -26.37 -4.28 1.60
N VAL A 104 -25.35 -5.07 1.24
CA VAL A 104 -24.03 -5.01 1.86
C VAL A 104 -23.29 -3.77 1.41
N PHE A 105 -23.34 -3.46 0.12
CA PHE A 105 -22.71 -2.29 -0.47
C PHE A 105 -23.22 -1.00 0.15
N ASP A 106 -24.51 -0.85 0.40
CA ASP A 106 -25.09 0.36 1.01
C ASP A 106 -24.55 0.65 2.43
N LYS A 107 -24.02 -0.38 3.10
CA LYS A 107 -23.39 -0.27 4.41
C LYS A 107 -21.88 -0.01 4.34
N LEU A 108 -21.24 -0.24 3.19
CA LEU A 108 -19.82 0.04 2.98
C LEU A 108 -19.64 1.45 2.45
N GLN A 109 -18.88 2.27 3.17
CA GLN A 109 -18.70 3.68 2.89
C GLN A 109 -17.23 4.09 3.08
N MET A 110 -16.79 5.08 2.32
CA MET A 110 -15.54 5.79 2.64
C MET A 110 -15.69 6.50 3.98
N TRP A 111 -14.64 6.44 4.80
CA TRP A 111 -14.59 7.14 6.07
C TRP A 111 -13.29 7.91 6.22
N ALA A 112 -13.36 9.24 6.24
CA ALA A 112 -12.19 10.08 6.44
C ALA A 112 -12.19 10.68 7.85
N TYR A 113 -11.10 10.45 8.58
CA TYR A 113 -10.98 10.71 10.01
C TYR A 113 -9.57 11.22 10.36
N ASN A 114 -9.45 12.24 11.21
CA ASN A 114 -8.15 12.73 11.66
C ASN A 114 -7.57 11.78 12.73
N ALA A 115 -6.60 10.96 12.34
CA ALA A 115 -5.97 9.97 13.20
C ALA A 115 -5.25 10.58 14.42
N SER A 116 -4.91 11.87 14.38
CA SER A 116 -4.33 12.59 15.51
C SER A 116 -5.32 12.85 16.65
N THR A 117 -6.62 12.72 16.40
CA THR A 117 -7.69 12.94 17.38
C THR A 117 -8.09 11.66 18.14
N GLY A 118 -7.56 10.50 17.75
CA GLY A 118 -7.81 9.22 18.41
C GLY A 118 -8.09 8.08 17.44
N SER A 119 -8.96 7.15 17.85
CA SER A 119 -9.39 6.02 17.02
C SER A 119 -10.65 6.40 16.23
N PRO A 120 -10.82 5.90 14.98
CA PRO A 120 -12.01 6.19 14.19
C PRO A 120 -13.28 5.76 14.92
N LYS A 121 -14.26 6.67 14.95
CA LYS A 121 -15.60 6.45 15.49
C LYS A 121 -16.60 6.39 14.36
N LYS A 122 -17.76 5.76 14.61
CA LYS A 122 -18.88 5.77 13.65
C LYS A 122 -19.37 7.20 13.39
N PRO A 123 -20.05 7.47 12.26
CA PRO A 123 -20.44 8.82 11.87
C PRO A 123 -21.20 9.62 12.92
N ALA A 124 -22.14 8.97 13.63
CA ALA A 124 -22.96 9.61 14.64
C ALA A 124 -22.19 10.04 15.91
N ASP A 125 -20.98 9.48 16.13
CA ASP A 125 -20.17 9.69 17.34
C ASP A 125 -18.87 10.46 17.06
N MET A 126 -18.67 10.90 15.81
CA MET A 126 -17.47 11.60 15.38
C MET A 126 -17.53 13.07 15.77
N ASP A 127 -16.50 13.52 16.48
CA ASP A 127 -16.30 14.92 16.85
C ASP A 127 -15.97 15.76 15.59
N GLU A 128 -16.35 17.04 15.59
CA GLU A 128 -16.21 17.90 14.40
C GLU A 128 -14.73 18.14 14.02
N ASP A 129 -13.84 18.21 15.01
CA ASP A 129 -12.40 18.35 14.85
C ASP A 129 -11.73 17.07 14.29
N ALA A 130 -12.41 15.92 14.38
CA ALA A 130 -11.95 14.67 13.82
C ALA A 130 -12.34 14.46 12.35
N ARG A 131 -13.14 15.37 11.76
CA ARG A 131 -13.64 15.26 10.40
C ARG A 131 -12.58 15.64 9.37
N CYS A 132 -12.41 14.78 8.38
CA CYS A 132 -11.55 15.01 7.22
C CYS A 132 -12.39 14.89 5.95
N GLY A 133 -12.35 15.89 5.08
CA GLY A 133 -13.13 15.86 3.83
C GLY A 133 -14.65 15.73 4.03
N GLY A 134 -15.36 15.59 2.91
CA GLY A 134 -16.83 15.59 2.89
C GLY A 134 -17.44 16.98 3.11
N GLU A 135 -18.72 17.02 3.51
CA GLU A 135 -19.47 18.27 3.74
C GLU A 135 -19.99 18.33 5.19
N ASN A 136 -20.09 19.54 5.73
CA ASN A 136 -20.73 19.80 7.02
C ASN A 136 -22.27 19.82 6.90
N ASP A 137 -22.98 19.97 8.02
CA ASP A 137 -24.46 20.00 8.04
C ASP A 137 -25.07 21.17 7.23
N LYS A 138 -24.25 22.14 6.80
CA LYS A 138 -24.63 23.28 5.96
C LYS A 138 -24.29 23.07 4.47
N GLY A 139 -23.64 21.96 4.12
CA GLY A 139 -23.17 21.66 2.77
C GLY A 139 -21.83 22.32 2.41
N ASP A 140 -21.11 22.88 3.38
CA ASP A 140 -19.76 23.41 3.12
C ASP A 140 -18.74 22.27 3.21
N PRO A 141 -17.72 22.22 2.34
CA PRO A 141 -16.71 21.17 2.40
C PRO A 141 -15.86 21.29 3.67
N TYR A 142 -15.59 20.17 4.34
CA TYR A 142 -14.54 20.11 5.35
C TYR A 142 -13.18 20.06 4.65
N PRO A 143 -12.22 20.92 5.05
CA PRO A 143 -10.88 20.84 4.48
C PRO A 143 -10.18 19.55 4.91
N TRP A 144 -9.26 19.07 4.09
CA TRP A 144 -8.27 18.10 4.54
C TRP A 144 -7.35 18.74 5.57
N GLN A 145 -6.94 17.94 6.55
CA GLN A 145 -6.07 18.35 7.66
C GLN A 145 -4.90 17.38 7.74
N ASP A 146 -3.85 17.79 8.43
CA ASP A 146 -2.73 16.90 8.72
C ASP A 146 -3.17 15.69 9.54
N GLY A 147 -2.63 14.51 9.22
CA GLY A 147 -2.98 13.24 9.87
C GLY A 147 -4.36 12.69 9.50
N CYS A 148 -5.00 13.21 8.46
CA CYS A 148 -6.22 12.62 7.93
C CYS A 148 -5.96 11.21 7.36
N ALA A 149 -6.83 10.28 7.75
CA ALA A 149 -6.82 8.89 7.32
C ALA A 149 -8.09 8.55 6.56
N ILE A 150 -7.96 7.73 5.51
CA ILE A 150 -9.04 7.18 4.69
C ILE A 150 -9.25 5.72 5.08
N TYR A 151 -10.43 5.38 5.57
CA TYR A 151 -10.80 4.01 5.95
C TYR A 151 -12.05 3.55 5.19
N VAL A 152 -12.30 2.23 5.23
CA VAL A 152 -13.57 1.64 4.82
C VAL A 152 -14.42 1.45 6.06
N TYR A 153 -15.55 2.15 6.17
CA TYR A 153 -16.50 1.98 7.26
C TYR A 153 -17.63 1.03 6.87
N TYR A 154 -18.02 0.16 7.80
CA TYR A 154 -19.24 -0.66 7.69
C TYR A 154 -20.32 -0.18 8.68
N ASP A 155 -21.48 0.24 8.16
CA ASP A 155 -22.66 0.61 8.96
C ASP A 155 -23.39 -0.64 9.48
N GLY A 156 -22.82 -1.23 10.53
CA GLY A 156 -23.36 -2.38 11.23
C GLY A 156 -22.72 -2.58 12.60
N LEU A 157 -23.00 -3.73 13.23
CA LEU A 157 -22.35 -4.10 14.48
C LEU A 157 -20.87 -4.42 14.26
N SER A 158 -20.57 -5.17 13.20
CA SER A 158 -19.23 -5.51 12.73
C SER A 158 -19.23 -5.65 11.20
N GLN A 159 -18.09 -5.39 10.57
CA GLN A 159 -17.91 -5.58 9.14
C GLN A 159 -18.02 -7.06 8.79
N LEU A 160 -18.84 -7.39 7.79
CA LEU A 160 -18.96 -8.77 7.32
C LEU A 160 -17.61 -9.30 6.86
N ALA A 161 -17.26 -10.51 7.28
CA ALA A 161 -15.96 -11.11 7.02
C ALA A 161 -15.63 -11.25 5.52
N ARG A 162 -16.66 -11.43 4.67
CA ARG A 162 -16.54 -11.58 3.21
C ARG A 162 -16.76 -10.27 2.43
N ALA A 163 -16.79 -9.14 3.13
CA ALA A 163 -17.04 -7.84 2.54
C ALA A 163 -15.87 -6.88 2.78
N GLY A 164 -15.61 -6.05 1.79
CA GLY A 164 -14.51 -5.09 1.78
C GLY A 164 -14.66 -4.12 0.64
N ALA A 165 -13.62 -3.32 0.42
CA ALA A 165 -13.59 -2.39 -0.68
C ALA A 165 -12.16 -2.09 -1.09
N ASP A 166 -11.97 -1.88 -2.38
CA ASP A 166 -10.76 -1.34 -2.95
C ASP A 166 -10.81 0.19 -2.84
N ILE A 167 -9.69 0.81 -2.49
CA ILE A 167 -9.54 2.27 -2.37
C ILE A 167 -8.64 2.76 -3.47
N ARG A 168 -9.02 3.85 -4.14
CA ARG A 168 -8.15 4.56 -5.08
C ARG A 168 -8.06 6.03 -4.67
N VAL A 169 -6.85 6.50 -4.44
CA VAL A 169 -6.55 7.89 -4.06
C VAL A 169 -5.73 8.53 -5.16
N THR A 170 -6.21 9.65 -5.70
CA THR A 170 -5.46 10.47 -6.65
C THR A 170 -5.05 11.76 -5.96
N LEU A 171 -3.74 11.94 -5.83
CA LEU A 171 -3.05 13.08 -5.23
C LEU A 171 -2.48 13.99 -6.31
N PRO A 172 -2.28 15.28 -6.01
CA PRO A 172 -1.66 16.19 -6.96
C PRO A 172 -0.15 15.86 -7.08
N PRO A 173 0.47 16.07 -8.26
CA PRO A 173 1.90 15.80 -8.48
C PRO A 173 2.85 16.53 -7.50
N GLU A 174 2.42 17.67 -6.97
CA GLU A 174 3.18 18.48 -6.00
C GLU A 174 3.08 17.98 -4.54
N TYR A 175 2.34 16.90 -4.26
CA TYR A 175 2.36 16.28 -2.93
C TYR A 175 3.66 15.48 -2.74
N HIS A 176 4.55 15.97 -1.89
CA HIS A 176 5.88 15.37 -1.61
C HIS A 176 6.00 14.79 -0.20
N GLU A 177 4.89 14.75 0.54
CA GLU A 177 4.82 14.38 1.94
C GLU A 177 4.48 12.89 2.11
N ASP A 178 4.22 12.42 3.34
CA ASP A 178 4.18 10.98 3.60
C ASP A 178 2.84 10.36 3.18
N VAL A 179 2.88 9.19 2.56
CA VAL A 179 1.71 8.33 2.30
C VAL A 179 1.90 7.02 3.05
N VAL A 180 0.94 6.67 3.91
CA VAL A 180 0.95 5.41 4.65
C VAL A 180 -0.21 4.55 4.17
N ILE A 181 0.08 3.33 3.72
CA ILE A 181 -0.92 2.41 3.16
C ILE A 181 -0.97 1.15 4.02
N GLU A 182 -2.16 0.77 4.46
CA GLU A 182 -2.40 -0.50 5.15
C GLU A 182 -3.60 -1.23 4.54
N THR A 183 -3.42 -2.50 4.18
CA THR A 183 -4.51 -3.35 3.68
C THR A 183 -4.39 -4.80 4.17
N ALA A 184 -5.54 -5.47 4.29
CA ALA A 184 -5.66 -6.87 4.65
C ALA A 184 -6.24 -7.69 3.49
N ASP A 185 -6.00 -8.99 3.50
CA ASP A 185 -6.65 -9.93 2.61
C ASP A 185 -8.10 -10.19 3.06
N ASN A 186 -8.95 -10.52 2.09
CA ASN A 186 -10.26 -11.13 2.33
C ASN A 186 -10.21 -12.62 1.95
N VAL A 187 -9.87 -13.47 2.92
CA VAL A 187 -9.71 -14.92 2.74
C VAL A 187 -10.82 -15.75 3.39
N GLU A 188 -11.90 -15.10 3.84
CA GLU A 188 -13.00 -15.78 4.51
C GLU A 188 -13.74 -16.75 3.57
N GLU A 189 -13.73 -16.47 2.27
CA GLU A 189 -14.23 -17.39 1.26
C GLU A 189 -13.05 -18.09 0.58
N PHE A 190 -12.79 -19.34 0.98
CA PHE A 190 -11.64 -20.11 0.48
C PHE A 190 -11.68 -20.35 -1.04
N SER A 191 -12.87 -20.41 -1.62
CA SER A 191 -13.05 -20.53 -3.07
C SER A 191 -12.83 -19.23 -3.83
N TYR A 192 -12.79 -18.09 -3.13
CA TYR A 192 -12.59 -16.74 -3.69
C TYR A 192 -11.72 -15.88 -2.74
N PRO A 193 -10.44 -16.26 -2.52
CA PRO A 193 -9.54 -15.48 -1.69
C PRO A 193 -9.13 -14.22 -2.45
N ASN A 194 -9.54 -13.05 -1.97
CA ASN A 194 -9.19 -11.76 -2.55
C ASN A 194 -8.03 -11.15 -1.75
N ARG A 195 -6.89 -10.88 -2.39
CA ARG A 195 -5.71 -10.38 -1.68
C ARG A 195 -5.71 -8.86 -1.61
N GLY A 196 -5.11 -8.31 -0.56
CA GLY A 196 -4.96 -6.86 -0.44
C GLY A 196 -3.75 -6.40 -1.25
N ASN A 197 -3.92 -6.11 -2.54
CA ASN A 197 -2.84 -5.64 -3.38
C ASN A 197 -2.63 -4.13 -3.24
N VAL A 198 -1.43 -3.65 -3.56
CA VAL A 198 -1.09 -2.23 -3.50
C VAL A 198 -0.43 -1.81 -4.80
N CYS A 199 -0.87 -0.69 -5.36
CA CYS A 199 -0.18 -0.08 -6.48
C CYS A 199 -0.03 1.43 -6.28
N VAL A 200 1.16 1.94 -6.51
CA VAL A 200 1.49 3.36 -6.43
C VAL A 200 2.09 3.81 -7.74
N GLU A 201 1.47 4.82 -8.34
CA GLU A 201 1.80 5.38 -9.64
C GLU A 201 2.44 6.76 -9.53
N GLY A 202 3.66 6.89 -10.04
CA GLY A 202 4.34 8.16 -10.16
C GLY A 202 4.71 8.79 -8.82
N LEU A 203 5.14 7.98 -7.84
CA LEU A 203 5.52 8.44 -6.51
C LEU A 203 6.54 9.59 -6.57
N ALA A 204 6.13 10.77 -6.13
CA ALA A 204 6.96 11.96 -5.95
C ALA A 204 7.24 12.26 -4.46
N ALA A 205 6.99 11.28 -3.60
CA ALA A 205 6.82 11.42 -2.16
C ALA A 205 7.49 10.26 -1.40
N THR A 206 7.24 10.16 -0.10
CA THR A 206 7.57 8.99 0.72
C THR A 206 6.35 8.08 0.87
N VAL A 207 6.55 6.77 0.80
CA VAL A 207 5.50 5.77 1.04
C VAL A 207 5.94 4.68 2.03
N ASP A 208 5.08 4.36 3.00
CA ASP A 208 5.19 3.17 3.87
C ASP A 208 3.95 2.28 3.67
N VAL A 209 4.16 1.06 3.20
CA VAL A 209 3.10 0.09 2.88
C VAL A 209 3.21 -1.12 3.80
N LYS A 210 2.09 -1.47 4.43
CA LYS A 210 1.89 -2.77 5.10
C LYS A 210 0.73 -3.53 4.48
N MET A 211 0.97 -4.79 4.18
CA MET A 211 0.00 -5.67 3.53
C MET A 211 0.12 -7.10 4.05
N GLN A 212 -0.82 -7.96 3.65
CA GLN A 212 -0.75 -9.41 3.90
C GLN A 212 -0.14 -10.13 2.68
N SER A 213 -0.87 -11.01 2.01
CA SER A 213 -0.31 -11.88 0.96
C SER A 213 -0.52 -11.41 -0.49
N GLY A 214 -0.83 -10.13 -0.68
CA GLY A 214 -1.05 -9.56 -2.02
C GLY A 214 0.24 -9.31 -2.81
N GLU A 215 0.10 -8.47 -3.82
CA GLU A 215 1.20 -7.91 -4.62
C GLU A 215 1.33 -6.41 -4.41
N ALA A 216 2.56 -5.91 -4.42
CA ALA A 216 2.85 -4.48 -4.38
C ALA A 216 3.62 -4.04 -5.62
N PHE A 217 3.15 -2.99 -6.29
CA PHE A 217 3.79 -2.37 -7.44
C PHE A 217 3.96 -0.88 -7.19
N ILE A 218 5.18 -0.42 -6.97
CA ILE A 218 5.50 0.99 -6.70
C ILE A 218 6.30 1.52 -7.88
N THR A 219 5.80 2.54 -8.57
CA THR A 219 6.55 3.28 -9.58
C THR A 219 6.87 4.66 -9.05
N ALA A 220 8.16 5.01 -9.02
CA ALA A 220 8.59 6.37 -8.74
C ALA A 220 8.35 7.28 -9.96
N ALA A 221 8.13 8.57 -9.71
CA ALA A 221 7.87 9.55 -10.76
C ALA A 221 8.98 9.55 -11.83
N PRO A 222 8.65 9.42 -13.13
CA PRO A 222 9.64 9.49 -14.19
C PRO A 222 10.18 10.92 -14.33
N GLN A 223 11.48 11.05 -14.55
CA GLN A 223 12.13 12.35 -14.78
C GLN A 223 11.61 13.04 -16.05
N THR A 224 10.98 14.22 -15.93
CA THR A 224 10.91 15.20 -17.03
C THR A 224 10.94 16.65 -16.53
N ILE A 225 11.29 17.57 -17.43
CA ILE A 225 11.84 18.91 -17.15
C ILE A 225 10.89 19.80 -16.33
N GLY A 226 11.32 20.15 -15.11
CA GLY A 226 10.62 21.06 -14.18
C GLY A 226 10.55 20.58 -12.73
N GLY A 227 10.80 19.29 -12.49
CA GLY A 227 10.86 18.68 -11.15
C GLY A 227 11.31 17.23 -11.30
N GLU A 228 12.54 16.95 -10.89
CA GLU A 228 13.08 15.59 -10.86
C GLU A 228 12.65 14.92 -9.55
N LEU A 229 12.42 13.59 -9.57
CA LEU A 229 12.40 12.86 -8.31
C LEU A 229 13.76 13.05 -7.65
N ASN A 230 13.78 13.90 -6.64
CA ASN A 230 14.95 14.22 -5.88
C ASN A 230 15.12 13.18 -4.78
N PRO A 231 16.34 12.74 -4.45
CA PRO A 231 16.56 11.89 -3.27
C PRO A 231 15.98 12.47 -1.97
N TYR A 232 15.70 13.77 -1.89
CA TYR A 232 15.09 14.47 -0.77
C TYR A 232 13.81 15.21 -1.21
N PRO A 233 12.68 14.52 -1.43
CA PRO A 233 11.49 15.09 -2.09
C PRO A 233 10.90 16.30 -1.34
N LYS A 234 11.09 16.37 -0.02
CA LYS A 234 10.65 17.50 0.82
C LYS A 234 11.58 18.73 0.75
N CYS A 235 12.80 18.57 0.20
CA CYS A 235 13.74 19.66 0.06
C CYS A 235 13.32 20.58 -1.10
N PRO A 236 13.15 21.89 -0.89
CA PRO A 236 12.84 22.83 -1.96
C PRO A 236 13.84 22.75 -3.12
N GLN A 237 13.34 22.85 -4.36
CA GLN A 237 14.13 22.70 -5.58
C GLN A 237 15.38 23.60 -5.61
N GLU A 238 15.28 24.84 -5.11
CA GLU A 238 16.42 25.76 -5.03
C GLU A 238 17.57 25.21 -4.15
N PHE A 239 17.24 24.53 -3.06
CA PHE A 239 18.22 23.91 -2.17
C PHE A 239 18.79 22.62 -2.74
N VAL A 240 18.00 21.89 -3.51
CA VAL A 240 18.47 20.73 -4.28
C VAL A 240 19.57 21.15 -5.25
N GLU A 241 19.33 22.19 -6.05
CA GLU A 241 20.31 22.73 -6.99
C GLU A 241 21.60 23.18 -6.27
N MET A 242 21.46 23.82 -5.11
CA MET A 242 22.60 24.19 -4.27
C MET A 242 23.37 22.98 -3.72
N CYS A 243 22.68 21.89 -3.36
CA CYS A 243 23.31 20.65 -2.89
C CYS A 243 24.02 19.89 -4.01
N VAL A 244 23.46 19.87 -5.23
CA VAL A 244 24.09 19.28 -6.41
C VAL A 244 25.36 20.03 -6.80
N ALA A 245 25.34 21.36 -6.71
CA ALA A 245 26.48 22.21 -7.03
C ALA A 245 27.40 22.50 -5.82
N TYR A 246 27.17 21.86 -4.67
CA TYR A 246 27.88 22.18 -3.44
C TYR A 246 29.38 21.94 -3.57
N SER A 247 30.18 22.87 -3.03
CA SER A 247 31.63 22.79 -2.98
C SER A 247 32.09 22.98 -1.53
N ASP A 248 33.11 22.23 -1.11
CA ASP A 248 33.66 22.33 0.25
C ASP A 248 34.18 23.76 0.49
N PRO A 249 33.67 24.50 1.50
CA PRO A 249 34.08 25.89 1.73
C PRO A 249 35.56 26.07 2.11
N MET A 250 36.22 25.02 2.60
CA MET A 250 37.62 25.02 3.02
C MET A 250 38.57 24.66 1.88
N THR A 251 38.22 23.68 1.03
CA THR A 251 39.11 23.22 -0.05
C THR A 251 38.73 23.76 -1.42
N GLY A 252 37.46 24.14 -1.62
CA GLY A 252 36.91 24.53 -2.91
C GLY A 252 36.62 23.36 -3.85
N ASP A 253 36.81 22.12 -3.40
CA ASP A 253 36.56 20.93 -4.20
C ASP A 253 35.05 20.62 -4.30
N PRO A 254 34.58 19.99 -5.39
CA PRO A 254 33.21 19.51 -5.48
C PRO A 254 32.87 18.56 -4.33
N ALA A 255 31.76 18.84 -3.64
CA ALA A 255 31.31 18.10 -2.47
C ALA A 255 29.77 17.97 -2.50
N ALA A 256 29.23 17.55 -3.64
CA ALA A 256 27.79 17.41 -3.84
C ALA A 256 27.18 16.56 -2.72
N TRP A 257 26.05 17.03 -2.16
CA TRP A 257 25.36 16.36 -1.05
C TRP A 257 26.21 16.16 0.22
N ASP A 258 27.19 17.04 0.46
CA ASP A 258 27.84 17.11 1.78
C ASP A 258 26.82 17.48 2.87
N LYS A 259 27.07 17.02 4.11
CA LYS A 259 26.18 17.28 5.27
C LYS A 259 25.89 18.76 5.52
N ASN A 260 26.74 19.67 5.03
CA ASN A 260 26.57 21.10 5.21
C ASN A 260 25.80 21.77 4.05
N CYS A 261 25.42 21.03 3.00
CA CYS A 261 24.60 21.57 1.93
C CYS A 261 23.16 21.86 2.44
N PRO A 262 22.41 22.80 1.84
CA PRO A 262 21.16 23.30 2.43
C PRO A 262 20.10 22.23 2.76
N CYS A 263 19.89 21.23 1.89
CA CYS A 263 18.94 20.14 2.19
C CYS A 263 19.31 19.40 3.49
N LEU A 264 20.56 18.96 3.59
CA LEU A 264 21.05 18.19 4.74
C LEU A 264 21.24 19.06 5.99
N GLY A 265 21.74 20.28 5.81
CA GLY A 265 21.97 21.23 6.90
C GLY A 265 20.68 21.74 7.55
N MET A 266 19.57 21.76 6.81
CA MET A 266 18.23 22.07 7.34
C MET A 266 17.48 20.83 7.84
N GLY A 267 18.07 19.63 7.72
CA GLY A 267 17.48 18.39 8.22
C GLY A 267 16.37 17.80 7.36
N TYR A 268 16.32 18.13 6.06
CA TYR A 268 15.42 17.42 5.15
C TYR A 268 15.87 15.96 5.04
N GLU A 269 14.90 15.05 5.12
CA GLU A 269 15.15 13.61 5.08
C GLU A 269 15.09 13.08 3.64
N PRO A 270 15.80 11.97 3.35
CA PRO A 270 15.65 11.29 2.08
C PRO A 270 14.22 10.75 1.90
N GLY A 271 13.75 10.72 0.66
CA GLY A 271 12.51 10.06 0.30
C GLY A 271 12.62 8.56 0.52
N THR A 272 11.50 7.91 0.84
CA THR A 272 11.52 6.48 1.16
C THR A 272 10.39 5.73 0.43
N ILE A 273 10.71 4.56 -0.12
CA ILE A 273 9.76 3.50 -0.43
C ILE A 273 9.99 2.38 0.56
N LYS A 274 9.04 2.14 1.44
CA LYS A 274 9.07 1.01 2.36
C LYS A 274 7.82 0.17 2.13
N VAL A 275 8.02 -1.10 1.82
CA VAL A 275 6.93 -2.05 1.59
C VAL A 275 7.22 -3.31 2.37
N ALA A 276 6.29 -3.72 3.22
CA ALA A 276 6.41 -4.92 4.02
C ALA A 276 5.12 -5.73 3.99
N SER A 277 5.23 -7.04 3.73
CA SER A 277 4.19 -7.95 4.19
C SER A 277 4.36 -8.22 5.67
N VAL A 278 3.25 -8.33 6.40
CA VAL A 278 3.29 -8.61 7.84
C VAL A 278 3.51 -10.10 8.09
N GLU A 279 4.22 -10.46 9.15
CA GLU A 279 4.40 -11.89 9.50
C GLU A 279 3.03 -12.57 9.76
N PRO A 280 2.81 -13.80 9.27
CA PRO A 280 3.74 -14.66 8.54
C PRO A 280 3.61 -14.60 7.00
N TYR A 281 2.89 -13.63 6.45
CA TYR A 281 2.40 -13.63 5.08
C TYR A 281 3.51 -13.42 4.03
N ALA A 282 3.44 -14.17 2.94
CA ALA A 282 4.29 -14.00 1.77
C ALA A 282 3.65 -13.05 0.74
N ALA A 283 4.42 -12.08 0.21
CA ALA A 283 3.97 -11.14 -0.82
C ALA A 283 5.02 -10.97 -1.92
N ASN A 284 4.57 -10.67 -3.14
CA ASN A 284 5.45 -10.20 -4.20
C ASN A 284 5.51 -8.68 -4.18
N ILE A 285 6.71 -8.11 -4.21
CA ILE A 285 6.91 -6.67 -4.04
C ILE A 285 7.86 -6.18 -5.13
N THR A 286 7.42 -5.21 -5.93
CA THR A 286 8.23 -4.58 -6.98
C THR A 286 8.28 -3.07 -6.79
N ALA A 287 9.48 -2.50 -6.73
CA ALA A 287 9.72 -1.07 -6.78
C ALA A 287 10.49 -0.73 -8.08
N ASP A 288 9.86 0.04 -8.95
CA ASP A 288 10.45 0.60 -10.17
C ASP A 288 10.88 2.04 -9.91
N ILE A 289 12.18 2.27 -9.92
CA ILE A 289 12.81 3.56 -9.65
C ILE A 289 13.59 4.04 -10.89
N PRO A 290 13.69 5.35 -11.13
CA PRO A 290 14.51 5.86 -12.23
C PRO A 290 15.98 5.42 -12.09
N ALA A 291 16.59 4.90 -13.16
CA ALA A 291 18.00 4.48 -13.15
C ALA A 291 19.00 5.58 -12.74
N ALA A 292 18.64 6.85 -12.94
CA ALA A 292 19.45 8.00 -12.56
C ALA A 292 19.21 8.48 -11.10
N LEU A 293 18.29 7.88 -10.35
CA LEU A 293 18.05 8.26 -8.97
C LEU A 293 19.13 7.69 -8.05
N TRP A 294 19.80 8.56 -7.29
CA TRP A 294 20.67 8.12 -6.21
C TRP A 294 19.85 7.40 -5.13
N THR A 295 20.04 6.07 -5.04
CA THR A 295 19.20 5.20 -4.22
C THR A 295 20.03 4.32 -3.31
N SER A 296 19.60 4.14 -2.07
CA SER A 296 20.07 3.10 -1.15
C SER A 296 18.96 2.07 -0.99
N PHE A 297 19.25 0.80 -1.21
CA PHE A 297 18.21 -0.22 -1.22
C PHE A 297 18.53 -1.43 -0.32
N ARG A 298 17.48 -2.06 0.18
CA ARG A 298 17.47 -3.38 0.81
C ARG A 298 16.19 -4.10 0.36
N ALA A 299 16.36 -5.25 -0.25
CA ALA A 299 15.28 -6.13 -0.70
C ALA A 299 15.51 -7.50 -0.06
N GLU A 300 14.52 -8.00 0.66
CA GLU A 300 14.67 -9.22 1.47
C GLU A 300 13.37 -10.03 1.54
N ASN A 301 13.50 -11.36 1.44
CA ASN A 301 12.53 -12.27 2.03
C ASN A 301 13.03 -12.70 3.42
N ALA A 302 12.30 -12.34 4.46
CA ALA A 302 12.62 -12.61 5.86
C ALA A 302 11.89 -13.86 6.40
N GLY A 303 11.23 -14.63 5.54
CA GLY A 303 10.43 -15.79 5.92
C GLY A 303 11.25 -16.97 6.47
N LYS A 304 10.69 -17.68 7.45
CA LYS A 304 11.33 -18.88 8.04
C LYS A 304 11.40 -20.07 7.07
N ASN A 305 10.57 -20.07 6.04
CA ASN A 305 10.48 -21.17 5.06
C ASN A 305 11.63 -21.15 4.03
N GLU A 306 12.35 -20.03 3.90
CA GLU A 306 13.53 -19.84 3.03
C GLU A 306 14.75 -20.70 3.40
N LEU A 307 14.71 -21.36 4.56
CA LEU A 307 15.75 -22.31 4.97
C LEU A 307 15.65 -23.66 4.23
N ASN A 308 14.62 -23.85 3.40
CA ASN A 308 14.41 -25.02 2.56
C ASN A 308 14.54 -24.65 1.06
N ALA A 309 14.83 -25.62 0.20
CA ALA A 309 15.43 -25.44 -1.13
C ALA A 309 14.64 -24.65 -2.21
N ASP A 310 13.43 -24.17 -1.94
CA ASP A 310 12.66 -23.31 -2.85
C ASP A 310 12.80 -21.87 -2.36
N HIS A 311 13.62 -21.07 -3.06
CA HIS A 311 13.95 -19.70 -2.66
C HIS A 311 13.08 -18.68 -3.37
N CYS A 312 12.51 -17.75 -2.62
CA CYS A 312 11.96 -16.53 -3.19
C CYS A 312 13.08 -15.49 -3.28
N ASP A 313 13.58 -15.30 -4.50
CA ASP A 313 14.74 -14.45 -4.76
C ASP A 313 14.43 -12.96 -4.53
N SER A 314 15.48 -12.22 -4.16
CA SER A 314 15.52 -10.77 -4.23
C SER A 314 16.29 -10.34 -5.47
N VAL A 315 15.68 -9.53 -6.32
CA VAL A 315 16.17 -9.19 -7.65
C VAL A 315 16.49 -7.70 -7.75
N VAL A 316 17.62 -7.37 -8.39
CA VAL A 316 18.00 -6.00 -8.76
C VAL A 316 18.30 -5.99 -10.25
N ASP A 317 17.56 -5.21 -11.05
CA ASP A 317 17.66 -5.25 -12.52
C ASP A 317 17.39 -3.89 -13.20
N GLY A 318 17.76 -3.73 -14.47
CA GLY A 318 17.47 -2.53 -15.27
C GLY A 318 18.39 -1.33 -14.99
N PHE A 319 19.44 -1.49 -14.19
CA PHE A 319 20.45 -0.48 -13.90
C PHE A 319 21.77 -0.75 -14.62
N ASP A 320 22.58 0.29 -14.84
CA ASP A 320 23.97 0.13 -15.28
C ASP A 320 24.76 -0.60 -14.18
N PRO A 321 25.36 -1.78 -14.44
CA PRO A 321 26.15 -2.50 -13.45
C PRO A 321 27.31 -1.68 -12.85
N ALA A 322 27.83 -0.70 -13.59
CA ALA A 322 28.88 0.19 -13.08
C ALA A 322 28.37 1.23 -12.07
N ALA A 323 27.06 1.48 -12.02
CA ALA A 323 26.41 2.40 -11.10
C ALA A 323 25.89 1.73 -9.83
N ILE A 324 26.03 0.40 -9.69
CA ILE A 324 25.58 -0.35 -8.53
C ILE A 324 26.78 -0.76 -7.66
N GLU A 325 26.71 -0.44 -6.38
CA GLU A 325 27.60 -0.99 -5.36
C GLU A 325 26.80 -1.90 -4.43
N LEU A 326 26.91 -3.21 -4.64
CA LEU A 326 26.25 -4.22 -3.81
C LEU A 326 27.00 -4.42 -2.49
N LYS A 327 26.23 -4.49 -1.40
CA LYS A 327 26.71 -4.78 -0.04
C LYS A 327 26.37 -6.22 0.37
N ASP A 328 25.14 -6.65 0.12
CA ASP A 328 24.70 -8.04 0.30
C ASP A 328 24.36 -8.63 -1.08
N ASP A 329 25.20 -9.55 -1.58
CA ASP A 329 25.04 -10.28 -2.85
C ASP A 329 25.61 -11.70 -2.75
N ASP A 330 25.29 -12.40 -1.67
CA ASP A 330 25.73 -13.78 -1.47
C ASP A 330 24.84 -14.72 -2.29
N ALA A 331 25.43 -15.57 -3.13
CA ALA A 331 24.70 -16.59 -3.88
C ALA A 331 24.07 -17.66 -2.96
N ALA A 332 24.56 -17.80 -1.73
CA ALA A 332 23.95 -18.63 -0.69
C ALA A 332 22.77 -17.95 0.04
N LYS A 333 22.50 -16.68 -0.25
CA LYS A 333 21.36 -15.91 0.27
C LYS A 333 20.67 -15.14 -0.87
N PRO A 334 20.14 -15.86 -1.89
CA PRO A 334 19.51 -15.20 -3.04
C PRO A 334 18.28 -14.38 -2.64
N TRP A 335 17.68 -14.66 -1.49
CA TRP A 335 16.57 -13.92 -0.90
C TRP A 335 16.96 -12.59 -0.24
N LEU A 336 18.23 -12.16 -0.27
CA LEU A 336 18.68 -10.89 0.28
C LEU A 336 19.59 -10.16 -0.71
N ARG A 337 19.21 -8.93 -1.03
CA ARG A 337 20.03 -7.99 -1.79
C ARG A 337 20.03 -6.62 -1.12
N SER A 338 21.20 -6.00 -1.01
CA SER A 338 21.31 -4.62 -0.53
C SER A 338 22.47 -3.90 -1.19
N GLY A 339 22.39 -2.58 -1.28
CA GLY A 339 23.43 -1.79 -1.93
C GLY A 339 23.04 -0.33 -2.11
N VAL A 340 23.80 0.34 -2.98
CA VAL A 340 23.53 1.69 -3.45
C VAL A 340 23.57 1.73 -4.97
N ILE A 341 22.74 2.58 -5.57
CA ILE A 341 22.60 2.80 -7.01
C ILE A 341 22.85 4.29 -7.27
N ASN A 342 23.64 4.58 -8.30
CA ASN A 342 23.92 5.93 -8.79
C ASN A 342 24.34 6.93 -7.69
N GLN A 343 25.21 6.50 -6.76
CA GLN A 343 25.72 7.38 -5.72
C GLN A 343 26.63 8.46 -6.31
N PRO A 344 26.37 9.76 -6.06
CA PRO A 344 27.23 10.83 -6.53
C PRO A 344 28.65 10.72 -5.94
N PRO A 345 29.70 11.08 -6.70
CA PRO A 345 31.05 11.18 -6.15
C PRO A 345 31.10 12.14 -4.94
N ALA A 346 31.82 11.75 -3.89
CA ALA A 346 31.96 12.50 -2.64
C ALA A 346 30.68 12.68 -1.78
N ALA A 347 29.51 12.22 -2.24
CA ALA A 347 28.32 12.20 -1.41
C ALA A 347 28.46 11.21 -0.24
N LEU A 348 27.85 11.56 0.90
CA LEU A 348 27.63 10.61 1.98
C LEU A 348 26.78 9.43 1.47
N ALA A 349 26.83 8.28 2.14
CA ALA A 349 25.84 7.23 1.88
C ALA A 349 24.47 7.66 2.43
N GLY A 350 23.37 7.35 1.73
CA GLY A 350 22.01 7.69 2.17
C GLY A 350 21.21 8.57 1.21
N GLY A 351 21.04 8.10 -0.03
CA GLY A 351 20.13 8.70 -1.02
C GLY A 351 18.68 8.32 -0.75
N PHE A 352 17.83 8.35 -1.78
CA PHE A 352 16.45 7.85 -1.69
C PHE A 352 16.47 6.41 -1.16
N PHE A 353 15.66 6.08 -0.16
CA PHE A 353 15.72 4.78 0.50
C PHE A 353 14.64 3.83 -0.03
N VAL A 354 15.02 2.60 -0.37
CA VAL A 354 14.08 1.56 -0.78
C VAL A 354 14.25 0.35 0.13
N SER A 355 13.20 -0.03 0.85
CA SER A 355 13.16 -1.20 1.73
C SER A 355 11.98 -2.09 1.39
N LEU A 356 12.25 -3.25 0.81
CA LEU A 356 11.24 -4.24 0.44
C LEU A 356 11.41 -5.47 1.34
N THR A 357 10.33 -5.91 1.98
CA THR A 357 10.36 -7.07 2.87
C THR A 357 9.15 -7.95 2.67
N SER A 358 9.35 -9.17 2.17
CA SER A 358 8.36 -10.23 2.30
C SER A 358 8.63 -11.03 3.57
N ALA A 359 7.62 -11.25 4.42
CA ALA A 359 7.73 -12.02 5.65
C ALA A 359 7.59 -13.54 5.46
N GLY A 360 7.38 -14.01 4.23
CA GLY A 360 7.18 -15.41 3.91
C GLY A 360 7.55 -15.75 2.46
N CYS A 361 7.74 -17.04 2.21
CA CYS A 361 7.83 -17.60 0.86
C CYS A 361 6.98 -18.87 0.82
N GLU A 362 5.84 -18.78 0.15
CA GLU A 362 4.88 -19.88 0.06
C GLU A 362 3.90 -19.68 -1.10
N PRO A 363 3.27 -20.76 -1.60
CA PRO A 363 2.14 -20.65 -2.50
C PRO A 363 0.96 -19.93 -1.84
N VAL A 364 0.47 -18.86 -2.47
CA VAL A 364 -0.68 -18.08 -2.04
C VAL A 364 -1.73 -18.16 -3.13
N SER A 365 -2.91 -18.66 -2.77
CA SER A 365 -4.06 -18.69 -3.67
C SER A 365 -4.74 -17.33 -3.77
N SER A 366 -5.19 -16.94 -4.96
CA SER A 366 -5.88 -15.68 -5.19
C SER A 366 -6.92 -15.82 -6.31
N ILE A 367 -8.05 -15.14 -6.18
CA ILE A 367 -8.96 -14.85 -7.31
C ILE A 367 -9.39 -13.40 -7.17
N GLU A 368 -8.99 -12.62 -8.14
CA GLU A 368 -8.95 -11.17 -7.99
C GLU A 368 -10.09 -10.49 -8.75
N ALA A 369 -10.73 -11.16 -9.71
CA ALA A 369 -11.95 -10.65 -10.35
C ALA A 369 -13.12 -11.63 -10.18
N PRO A 370 -14.35 -11.15 -9.89
CA PRO A 370 -15.52 -12.03 -9.77
C PRO A 370 -15.77 -12.91 -11.00
N LYS A 371 -15.40 -12.43 -12.20
CA LYS A 371 -15.53 -13.14 -13.47
C LYS A 371 -14.60 -14.36 -13.61
N GLU A 372 -13.54 -14.43 -12.81
CA GLU A 372 -12.54 -15.51 -12.82
C GLU A 372 -12.91 -16.63 -11.84
N TRP A 373 -13.91 -16.41 -11.00
CA TRP A 373 -14.43 -17.41 -10.08
C TRP A 373 -15.33 -18.41 -10.81
N ASP A 374 -15.10 -19.70 -10.58
CA ASP A 374 -15.94 -20.79 -11.05
C ASP A 374 -16.47 -21.57 -9.83
N PRO A 375 -17.80 -21.66 -9.63
CA PRO A 375 -18.40 -22.42 -8.51
C PRO A 375 -18.08 -23.92 -8.54
N ASN A 376 -17.59 -24.44 -9.67
CA ASN A 376 -17.21 -25.85 -9.83
C ASN A 376 -15.70 -26.07 -9.83
N ALA A 377 -14.91 -25.00 -9.89
CA ALA A 377 -13.49 -25.08 -9.59
C ALA A 377 -13.35 -25.36 -8.09
N GLY A 378 -12.40 -26.22 -7.72
CA GLY A 378 -12.02 -26.36 -6.32
C GLY A 378 -11.33 -25.10 -5.80
N ASP A 379 -10.63 -25.23 -4.67
CA ASP A 379 -9.81 -24.12 -4.17
C ASP A 379 -8.79 -23.69 -5.24
N PRO A 380 -8.61 -22.37 -5.46
CA PRO A 380 -7.68 -21.87 -6.46
C PRO A 380 -6.25 -22.33 -6.16
N GLU A 381 -5.50 -22.65 -7.22
CA GLU A 381 -4.08 -22.99 -7.09
C GLU A 381 -3.29 -21.79 -6.54
N GLY A 382 -2.30 -22.07 -5.70
CA GLY A 382 -1.43 -21.04 -5.14
C GLY A 382 -0.30 -20.67 -6.10
N GLU A 383 -0.05 -19.37 -6.27
CA GLU A 383 1.16 -18.86 -6.90
C GLU A 383 2.24 -18.66 -5.82
N LEU A 384 3.49 -19.02 -6.11
CA LEU A 384 4.58 -18.74 -5.19
C LEU A 384 4.72 -17.22 -4.97
N ARG A 385 4.52 -16.77 -3.73
CA ARG A 385 4.75 -15.39 -3.30
C ARG A 385 5.99 -15.31 -2.43
N GLY A 386 6.64 -14.16 -2.45
CA GLY A 386 7.79 -13.83 -1.61
C GLY A 386 8.94 -13.16 -2.35
N VAL A 387 8.80 -12.93 -3.65
CA VAL A 387 9.83 -12.32 -4.48
C VAL A 387 9.85 -10.81 -4.24
N THR A 388 11.03 -10.24 -4.06
CA THR A 388 11.19 -8.78 -3.97
C THR A 388 12.08 -8.27 -5.10
N THR A 389 11.68 -7.17 -5.74
CA THR A 389 12.35 -6.66 -6.94
C THR A 389 12.56 -5.16 -6.82
N VAL A 390 13.81 -4.71 -6.94
CA VAL A 390 14.16 -3.31 -7.19
C VAL A 390 14.62 -3.21 -8.64
N CYS A 391 13.92 -2.43 -9.46
CA CYS A 391 14.23 -2.35 -10.88
C CYS A 391 14.23 -0.91 -11.39
N SER A 392 14.73 -0.72 -12.62
CA SER A 392 14.41 0.47 -13.42
C SER A 392 13.74 0.05 -14.74
N GLY A 393 12.55 0.58 -14.98
CA GLY A 393 11.77 0.39 -16.20
C GLY A 393 11.01 -0.93 -16.30
N CYS A 394 10.95 -1.76 -15.25
CA CYS A 394 10.24 -3.05 -15.32
C CYS A 394 8.71 -2.93 -15.25
N LEU A 395 8.21 -1.80 -14.77
CA LEU A 395 6.80 -1.42 -14.74
C LEU A 395 6.46 -0.32 -15.76
N GLN A 396 7.44 0.13 -16.57
CA GLN A 396 7.23 1.21 -17.53
C GLN A 396 6.10 0.90 -18.52
N GLY A 397 5.18 1.85 -18.65
CA GLY A 397 4.04 1.75 -19.57
C GLY A 397 2.91 0.84 -19.08
N LYS A 398 2.99 0.34 -17.85
CA LYS A 398 1.89 -0.35 -17.17
C LYS A 398 1.27 0.58 -16.14
N SER A 399 -0.04 0.69 -16.19
CA SER A 399 -0.80 1.36 -15.15
C SER A 399 -1.13 0.42 -13.98
N CYS A 400 -1.56 0.95 -12.84
CA CYS A 400 -2.15 0.20 -11.75
C CYS A 400 -3.37 -0.59 -12.24
N GLU A 401 -4.09 -0.10 -13.24
CA GLU A 401 -5.17 -0.86 -13.86
C GLU A 401 -4.68 -2.05 -14.69
N ASP A 402 -3.48 -1.97 -15.27
CA ASP A 402 -2.86 -3.10 -15.97
C ASP A 402 -2.21 -4.11 -15.01
N LEU A 403 -1.74 -3.63 -13.87
CA LEU A 403 -0.98 -4.41 -12.87
C LEU A 403 -1.89 -5.09 -11.85
N LEU A 404 -2.91 -4.39 -11.37
CA LEU A 404 -3.83 -4.94 -10.39
C LEU A 404 -5.01 -5.60 -11.10
N PRO A 405 -5.26 -6.88 -10.82
CA PRO A 405 -6.37 -7.60 -11.43
C PRO A 405 -7.72 -6.95 -11.08
N GLY A 406 -8.42 -6.52 -12.12
CA GLY A 406 -9.69 -5.81 -12.01
C GLY A 406 -9.59 -4.29 -12.15
N GLY A 407 -8.40 -3.71 -12.30
CA GLY A 407 -8.12 -2.32 -12.68
C GLY A 407 -9.25 -1.45 -13.24
#